data_AF-A0A4U6WLC8-F1
#
_entry.id   AF-A0A4U6WLC8-F1
#
_cell.length_a   1.000
_cell.length_b   1.000
_cell.length_c   1.000
_cell.angle_alpha   90.00
_cell.angle_beta   90.00
_cell.angle_gamma   90.00
#
_symmetry.space_group_name_H-M   'P 1'
#
loop_
_entity.id
_entity.type
_entity.pdbx_description
1 polymer ?
#
loop_
_entity_poly.entity_id
_entity_poly.type
_entity_poly.pdbx_seq_one_letter_code
_entity_poly.pdbx_strand_id
1 'polypeptide(L)'
;MEVGEEAVRALGAGFDLTSDFRLRFAKASEGRRLVELGGETRDVPLPGGAGATLRGVPRDVGVDKGDRIRFRSDVLEFNQMSELLNQKSSVQGKVPSGYFNALYELSGAWLTDAKETKHLAFDGYFISLYNLHLKASPLVLRDEVRKAVPSKWDPVALAWFIKTYGTHIIVEMAIGGQDVICVKQSHSSTVAAADLKLHMEDLGDFLFSDMKNHSPIHRKTKDGKSKVPDVFVRIVQQPNNLHLSSYSETSTKDGLTVTCSKRGGETYIQNHSNWLQTVPKKPDAIMFKFVPITSLLTGIPGSGYLSHAINLYLRYKPDLQELQYFLEFQVPLQWAPMFNELVLGPQKRKGSYPSMQFRFLGPKLHVSTSQVSSSQKPIVGLRLYLEGRKCNRLAIHVQHLSSAPSMLVDSMASSMSEWRESEDTDPGYIEAIQWKNYSCVCTSAIKYNPEWHKRAPGGVFIVTGAQLVAKGTWSKKVLHLRLLYTHIPNCSIQRTEWTRAPAASQKGSFLTTISTTLSSPFTQRDTHQQHAPRHEPAQLNSGVYPDGPPVPLRSRKLLKFVDMAEVVKGPHDVPGHWLVIAAKLVKEGGKIGLHVKFALLGYDGQPSQGDSFGS
;
A
#
# COMPACT_ATOMS: atom_id res chain seq x y z
N MET A 1 12.21 3.81 -36.31
CA MET A 1 10.91 3.52 -36.95
C MET A 1 10.19 2.37 -36.24
N GLU A 2 10.93 1.42 -35.67
CA GLU A 2 10.43 0.30 -34.86
C GLU A 2 9.47 0.69 -33.71
N VAL A 3 9.80 1.73 -32.92
CA VAL A 3 8.98 2.19 -31.78
C VAL A 3 7.57 2.63 -32.20
N GLY A 4 7.43 3.27 -33.36
CA GLY A 4 6.12 3.70 -33.84
C GLY A 4 5.21 2.51 -34.18
N GLU A 5 5.77 1.51 -34.86
CA GLU A 5 5.05 0.28 -35.22
C GLU A 5 4.74 -0.59 -33.99
N GLU A 6 5.65 -0.62 -33.01
CA GLU A 6 5.40 -1.22 -31.70
C GLU A 6 4.27 -0.51 -30.96
N ALA A 7 4.26 0.82 -30.94
CA ALA A 7 3.20 1.61 -30.34
C ALA A 7 1.84 1.37 -31.03
N VAL A 8 1.81 1.29 -32.36
CA VAL A 8 0.58 0.92 -33.09
C VAL A 8 0.07 -0.46 -32.65
N ARG A 9 0.96 -1.44 -32.47
CA ARG A 9 0.59 -2.77 -31.98
C ARG A 9 0.08 -2.75 -30.54
N ALA A 10 0.67 -1.91 -29.68
CA ALA A 10 0.31 -1.77 -28.28
C ALA A 10 -1.00 -0.99 -28.04
N LEU A 11 -1.46 -0.15 -28.97
CA LEU A 11 -2.78 0.48 -28.86
C LEU A 11 -3.88 -0.58 -28.76
N GLY A 12 -4.75 -0.42 -27.77
CA GLY A 12 -5.80 -1.39 -27.45
C GLY A 12 -5.33 -2.60 -26.63
N ALA A 13 -4.04 -2.68 -26.27
CA ALA A 13 -3.52 -3.71 -25.39
C ALA A 13 -3.78 -3.39 -23.91
N GLY A 14 -3.68 -4.43 -23.08
CA GLY A 14 -3.76 -4.32 -21.64
C GLY A 14 -2.53 -3.64 -21.05
N PHE A 15 -2.69 -3.02 -19.89
CA PHE A 15 -1.61 -2.38 -19.16
C PHE A 15 -1.82 -2.50 -17.66
N ASP A 16 -0.73 -2.71 -16.93
CA ASP A 16 -0.73 -2.66 -15.48
C ASP A 16 -0.35 -1.25 -15.01
N LEU A 17 -1.32 -0.49 -14.51
CA LEU A 17 -1.11 0.89 -14.09
C LEU A 17 -0.10 1.04 -12.92
N THR A 18 0.27 -0.05 -12.23
CA THR A 18 1.32 -0.02 -11.21
C THR A 18 2.74 0.01 -11.82
N SER A 19 2.88 -0.30 -13.12
CA SER A 19 4.14 -0.28 -13.86
C SER A 19 4.49 1.12 -14.40
N ASP A 20 5.78 1.41 -14.57
CA ASP A 20 6.22 2.63 -15.30
C ASP A 20 5.62 2.62 -16.70
N PHE A 21 5.11 3.76 -17.18
CA PHE A 21 4.43 3.85 -18.46
C PHE A 21 5.44 3.77 -19.61
N ARG A 22 5.79 2.56 -20.01
CA ARG A 22 6.67 2.26 -21.16
C ARG A 22 6.07 1.15 -22.00
N LEU A 23 6.38 1.16 -23.30
CA LEU A 23 5.87 0.17 -24.26
C LEU A 23 6.16 -1.28 -23.85
N ARG A 24 7.35 -1.54 -23.28
CA ARG A 24 7.73 -2.88 -22.80
C ARG A 24 6.79 -3.48 -21.74
N PHE A 25 5.99 -2.66 -21.06
CA PHE A 25 5.01 -3.11 -20.06
C PHE A 25 3.59 -3.25 -20.64
N ALA A 26 3.39 -2.90 -21.91
CA ALA A 26 2.15 -3.19 -22.60
C ALA A 26 1.98 -4.70 -22.73
N LYS A 27 0.80 -5.21 -22.34
CA LYS A 27 0.42 -6.62 -22.44
C LYS A 27 -0.06 -6.92 -23.86
N ALA A 28 0.83 -6.67 -24.82
CA ALA A 28 0.63 -6.85 -26.25
C ALA A 28 1.32 -8.11 -26.79
N SER A 29 1.85 -8.97 -25.90
CA SER A 29 2.47 -10.25 -26.27
C SER A 29 1.48 -11.13 -27.04
N GLU A 30 1.98 -11.81 -28.08
CA GLU A 30 1.20 -12.57 -29.07
C GLU A 30 0.30 -11.74 -30.01
N GLY A 31 0.44 -10.41 -30.06
CA GLY A 31 -0.36 -9.57 -30.97
C GLY A 31 -1.83 -9.44 -30.57
N ARG A 32 -2.19 -9.84 -29.34
CA ARG A 32 -3.56 -9.82 -28.83
C ARG A 32 -3.89 -8.48 -28.19
N ARG A 33 -4.47 -7.59 -28.96
CA ARG A 33 -5.20 -6.43 -28.42
C ARG A 33 -6.41 -6.91 -27.63
N LEU A 34 -6.79 -6.19 -26.58
CA LEU A 34 -7.98 -6.52 -25.80
C LEU A 34 -9.26 -6.03 -26.48
N VAL A 35 -9.13 -5.01 -27.32
CA VAL A 35 -10.23 -4.42 -28.08
C VAL A 35 -10.21 -4.88 -29.53
N GLU A 36 -11.41 -4.95 -30.12
CA GLU A 36 -11.60 -5.21 -31.54
C GLU A 36 -11.25 -3.96 -32.33
N LEU A 37 -10.35 -4.12 -33.30
CA LEU A 37 -10.01 -3.11 -34.31
C LEU A 37 -10.17 -3.77 -35.67
N GLY A 38 -10.57 -3.00 -36.68
CA GLY A 38 -10.75 -3.45 -38.05
C GLY A 38 -9.47 -4.07 -38.65
N GLY A 39 -9.65 -5.03 -39.55
CA GLY A 39 -8.56 -5.79 -40.18
C GLY A 39 -7.83 -5.05 -41.29
N GLU A 40 -8.37 -3.95 -41.81
CA GLU A 40 -7.71 -3.17 -42.86
C GLU A 40 -6.63 -2.26 -42.28
N THR A 41 -5.43 -2.35 -42.86
CA THR A 41 -4.28 -1.50 -42.52
C THR A 41 -3.92 -0.58 -43.69
N ARG A 42 -3.29 0.55 -43.35
CA ARG A 42 -2.76 1.52 -44.32
C ARG A 42 -1.43 2.06 -43.84
N ASP A 43 -0.64 2.52 -44.79
CA ASP A 43 0.56 3.28 -44.49
C ASP A 43 0.19 4.77 -44.31
N VAL A 44 0.66 5.38 -43.22
CA VAL A 44 0.30 6.75 -42.85
C VAL A 44 1.56 7.62 -42.78
N PRO A 45 1.66 8.70 -43.56
CA PRO A 45 2.78 9.63 -43.45
C PRO A 45 2.77 10.33 -42.09
N LEU A 46 3.93 10.42 -41.44
CA LEU A 46 4.03 11.04 -40.12
C LEU A 46 3.91 12.57 -40.21
N PRO A 47 3.12 13.22 -39.35
CA PRO A 47 3.04 14.67 -39.30
C PRO A 47 4.40 15.29 -38.92
N GLY A 48 4.88 16.26 -39.71
CA GLY A 48 6.02 17.10 -39.33
C GLY A 48 7.43 16.49 -39.49
N GLY A 49 7.59 15.34 -40.16
CA GLY A 49 8.88 14.70 -40.43
C GLY A 49 9.16 14.42 -41.91
N ALA A 50 10.43 14.39 -42.29
CA ALA A 50 11.04 14.30 -43.62
C ALA A 50 10.68 13.06 -44.49
N GLY A 51 9.39 12.84 -44.78
CA GLY A 51 8.91 11.73 -45.64
C GLY A 51 8.81 10.37 -44.93
N ALA A 52 8.93 10.34 -43.60
CA ALA A 52 8.78 9.10 -42.82
C ALA A 52 7.33 8.63 -42.80
N THR A 53 7.12 7.32 -42.99
CA THR A 53 5.79 6.70 -43.08
C THR A 53 5.67 5.58 -42.06
N LEU A 54 4.58 5.58 -41.30
CA LEU A 54 4.23 4.53 -40.36
C LEU A 54 3.48 3.43 -41.11
N ARG A 55 4.00 2.21 -41.08
CA ARG A 55 3.44 1.10 -41.87
C ARG A 55 2.41 0.31 -41.10
N GLY A 56 1.46 -0.28 -41.83
CA GLY A 56 0.52 -1.25 -41.26
C GLY A 56 -0.41 -0.70 -40.17
N VAL A 57 -0.78 0.58 -40.26
CA VAL A 57 -1.64 1.27 -39.28
C VAL A 57 -3.10 0.86 -39.50
N PRO A 58 -3.80 0.27 -38.52
CA PRO A 58 -5.22 -0.01 -38.63
C PRO A 58 -6.02 1.27 -38.90
N ARG A 59 -7.13 1.17 -39.67
CA ARG A 59 -7.96 2.35 -39.97
C ARG A 59 -8.48 3.09 -38.73
N ASP A 60 -8.73 2.33 -37.66
CA ASP A 60 -9.21 2.81 -36.36
C ASP A 60 -8.13 3.49 -35.51
N VAL A 61 -6.88 3.53 -35.99
CA VAL A 61 -5.82 4.31 -35.34
C VAL A 61 -5.69 5.66 -36.03
N GLY A 62 -5.82 6.71 -35.23
CA GLY A 62 -5.49 8.08 -35.59
C GLY A 62 -4.02 8.40 -35.38
N VAL A 63 -3.49 9.26 -36.25
CA VAL A 63 -2.15 9.81 -36.15
C VAL A 63 -2.29 11.32 -36.21
N ASP A 64 -2.09 11.97 -35.07
CA ASP A 64 -2.17 13.42 -34.96
C ASP A 64 -0.78 14.04 -34.89
N LYS A 65 -0.71 15.32 -35.25
CA LYS A 65 0.51 16.10 -35.08
C LYS A 65 0.83 16.21 -33.58
N GLY A 66 2.10 15.98 -33.24
CA GLY A 66 2.59 16.17 -31.89
C GLY A 66 2.77 17.65 -31.54
N ASP A 67 3.05 17.88 -30.27
CA ASP A 67 3.27 19.18 -29.67
C ASP A 67 4.61 19.21 -28.92
N ARG A 68 5.09 20.43 -28.66
CA ARG A 68 6.36 20.66 -27.95
C ARG A 68 6.07 21.60 -26.81
N ILE A 69 5.95 21.05 -25.61
CA ILE A 69 5.48 21.79 -24.44
C ILE A 69 6.51 21.69 -23.33
N ARG A 70 6.90 22.83 -22.77
CA ARG A 70 7.53 22.89 -21.44
C ARG A 70 6.43 23.01 -20.42
N PHE A 71 6.44 22.16 -19.41
CA PHE A 71 5.49 22.21 -18.31
C PHE A 71 6.22 22.31 -16.98
N ARG A 72 5.79 23.28 -16.18
CA ARG A 72 6.26 23.51 -14.81
C ARG A 72 5.10 23.26 -13.87
N SER A 73 5.29 22.37 -12.91
CA SER A 73 4.30 22.17 -11.85
C SER A 73 4.44 23.24 -10.76
N ASP A 74 3.37 23.43 -10.00
CA ASP A 74 3.48 24.00 -8.66
C ASP A 74 4.17 23.02 -7.70
N VAL A 75 4.51 23.51 -6.50
CA VAL A 75 4.99 22.69 -5.38
C VAL A 75 3.77 22.12 -4.67
N LEU A 76 3.53 20.83 -4.85
CA LEU A 76 2.31 20.15 -4.43
C LEU A 76 2.58 19.08 -3.38
N GLU A 77 1.58 18.77 -2.56
CA GLU A 77 1.63 17.59 -1.70
C GLU A 77 1.57 16.29 -2.53
N PHE A 78 1.97 15.18 -1.92
CA PHE A 78 2.05 13.87 -2.57
C PHE A 78 0.77 13.48 -3.34
N ASN A 79 -0.39 13.54 -2.69
CA ASN A 79 -1.67 13.13 -3.30
C ASN A 79 -2.09 14.07 -4.44
N GLN A 80 -1.80 15.37 -4.32
CA GLN A 80 -2.12 16.37 -5.35
C GLN A 80 -1.25 16.18 -6.58
N MET A 81 0.04 15.93 -6.40
CA MET A 81 0.94 15.62 -7.52
C MET A 81 0.58 14.30 -8.21
N SER A 82 0.23 13.28 -7.42
CA SER A 82 -0.26 12.00 -7.97
C SER A 82 -1.51 12.21 -8.82
N GLU A 83 -2.47 13.00 -8.33
CA GLU A 83 -3.69 13.31 -9.07
C GLU A 83 -3.40 14.08 -10.35
N LEU A 84 -2.49 15.08 -10.31
CA LEU A 84 -2.06 15.84 -11.48
C LEU A 84 -1.48 14.94 -12.59
N LEU A 85 -0.58 14.01 -12.25
CA LEU A 85 0.02 13.10 -13.24
C LEU A 85 -0.97 12.05 -13.75
N ASN A 86 -1.85 11.55 -12.88
CA ASN A 86 -2.90 10.61 -13.28
C ASN A 86 -3.89 11.26 -14.28
N GLN A 87 -4.30 12.51 -14.03
CA GLN A 87 -5.18 13.25 -14.93
C GLN A 87 -4.57 13.44 -16.32
N LYS A 88 -3.26 13.70 -16.42
CA LYS A 88 -2.56 13.75 -17.72
C LYS A 88 -2.67 12.44 -18.51
N SER A 89 -2.85 11.32 -17.82
CA SER A 89 -3.01 9.99 -18.40
C SER A 89 -4.47 9.52 -18.50
N SER A 90 -5.44 10.43 -18.32
CA SER A 90 -6.89 10.12 -18.27
C SER A 90 -7.29 9.11 -17.18
N VAL A 91 -6.48 9.02 -16.12
CA VAL A 91 -6.76 8.19 -14.94
C VAL A 91 -7.37 9.08 -13.85
N GLN A 92 -8.44 8.61 -13.23
CA GLN A 92 -9.08 9.31 -12.12
C GLN A 92 -8.52 8.87 -10.76
N GLY A 93 -8.54 9.80 -9.81
CA GLY A 93 -8.21 9.53 -8.41
C GLY A 93 -6.75 9.76 -8.02
N LYS A 94 -6.48 9.53 -6.74
CA LYS A 94 -5.23 9.92 -6.05
C LYS A 94 -4.26 8.77 -5.84
N VAL A 95 -4.61 7.56 -6.28
CA VAL A 95 -3.75 6.38 -6.14
C VAL A 95 -2.55 6.54 -7.09
N PRO A 96 -1.31 6.50 -6.59
CA PRO A 96 -0.13 6.69 -7.44
C PRO A 96 -0.03 5.68 -8.57
N SER A 97 0.20 6.16 -9.78
CA SER A 97 0.56 5.30 -10.92
C SER A 97 2.04 4.86 -10.85
N GLY A 98 2.40 3.83 -11.61
CA GLY A 98 3.79 3.42 -11.75
C GLY A 98 4.66 4.48 -12.42
N TYR A 99 4.10 5.30 -13.32
CA TYR A 99 4.80 6.46 -13.88
C TYR A 99 5.15 7.49 -12.81
N PHE A 100 4.20 7.85 -11.94
CA PHE A 100 4.47 8.75 -10.81
C PHE A 100 5.58 8.19 -9.90
N ASN A 101 5.54 6.88 -9.60
CA ASN A 101 6.57 6.24 -8.78
C ASN A 101 7.96 6.27 -9.46
N ALA A 102 8.01 5.97 -10.76
CA ALA A 102 9.25 5.98 -11.52
C ALA A 102 9.84 7.40 -11.68
N LEU A 103 8.98 8.40 -11.86
CA LEU A 103 9.39 9.79 -12.04
C LEU A 103 10.07 10.38 -10.78
N TYR A 104 9.61 9.99 -9.58
CA TYR A 104 10.11 10.49 -8.29
C TYR A 104 10.97 9.49 -7.51
N GLU A 105 11.35 8.36 -8.13
CA GLU A 105 12.13 7.28 -7.52
C GLU A 105 11.52 6.83 -6.17
N LEU A 106 10.21 6.53 -6.20
CA LEU A 106 9.44 6.08 -5.03
C LEU A 106 9.42 4.55 -4.93
N SER A 107 9.25 4.04 -3.70
CA SER A 107 9.31 2.59 -3.43
C SER A 107 8.10 1.84 -4.00
N GLY A 108 6.95 2.49 -4.10
CA GLY A 108 5.67 1.88 -4.47
C GLY A 108 4.81 1.50 -3.27
N ALA A 109 5.39 1.45 -2.06
CA ALA A 109 4.67 1.39 -0.79
C ALA A 109 4.09 2.77 -0.45
N TRP A 110 3.09 3.18 -1.23
CA TRP A 110 2.72 4.59 -1.38
C TRP A 110 2.28 5.29 -0.09
N LEU A 111 1.78 4.56 0.92
CA LEU A 111 1.44 5.14 2.22
C LEU A 111 2.69 5.58 3.00
N THR A 112 3.77 4.80 2.91
CA THR A 112 5.07 5.16 3.48
C THR A 112 5.68 6.31 2.68
N ASP A 113 5.68 6.20 1.35
CA ASP A 113 6.18 7.24 0.46
C ASP A 113 5.47 8.59 0.70
N ALA A 114 4.14 8.58 0.87
CA ALA A 114 3.33 9.75 1.16
C ALA A 114 3.61 10.35 2.54
N LYS A 115 3.93 9.51 3.54
CA LYS A 115 4.26 9.96 4.90
C LYS A 115 5.65 10.58 4.99
N GLU A 116 6.58 10.13 4.16
CA GLU A 116 7.96 10.63 4.14
C GLU A 116 8.12 11.88 3.27
N THR A 117 7.21 12.07 2.30
CA THR A 117 7.23 13.16 1.33
C THR A 117 6.39 14.35 1.78
N LYS A 118 7.04 15.51 1.95
CA LYS A 118 6.38 16.79 2.24
C LYS A 118 5.80 17.42 0.98
N HIS A 119 6.64 17.64 -0.04
CA HIS A 119 6.22 18.22 -1.31
C HIS A 119 6.96 17.60 -2.49
N LEU A 120 6.34 17.69 -3.66
CA LEU A 120 6.85 17.28 -4.96
C LEU A 120 6.69 18.41 -5.97
N ALA A 121 7.64 18.52 -6.90
CA ALA A 121 7.57 19.46 -8.03
C ALA A 121 8.34 18.91 -9.24
N PHE A 122 8.02 19.38 -10.44
CA PHE A 122 8.81 19.11 -11.64
C PHE A 122 8.79 20.26 -12.66
N ASP A 123 9.86 20.37 -13.44
CA ASP A 123 9.97 21.21 -14.65
C ASP A 123 10.53 20.32 -15.77
N GLY A 124 9.84 20.24 -16.90
CA GLY A 124 10.30 19.41 -18.00
C GLY A 124 9.73 19.77 -19.36
N TYR A 125 10.50 19.41 -20.39
CA TYR A 125 10.05 19.41 -21.78
C TYR A 125 9.45 18.06 -22.14
N PHE A 126 8.28 18.09 -22.75
CA PHE A 126 7.60 16.96 -23.35
C PHE A 126 7.45 17.26 -24.85
N ILE A 127 8.22 16.55 -25.66
CA ILE A 127 8.31 16.73 -27.10
C ILE A 127 7.62 15.54 -27.74
N SER A 128 6.34 15.69 -28.08
CA SER A 128 5.64 14.76 -28.94
C SER A 128 5.95 15.08 -30.40
N LEU A 129 6.42 14.09 -31.15
CA LEU A 129 6.57 14.20 -32.60
C LEU A 129 5.22 13.95 -33.28
N TYR A 130 4.50 12.95 -32.78
CA TYR A 130 3.15 12.59 -33.21
C TYR A 130 2.44 11.81 -32.09
N ASN A 131 1.11 11.88 -32.10
CA ASN A 131 0.27 11.16 -31.17
C ASN A 131 -0.49 10.06 -31.91
N LEU A 132 -0.57 8.87 -31.30
CA LEU A 132 -1.35 7.74 -31.80
C LEU A 132 -2.55 7.55 -30.87
N HIS A 133 -3.76 7.46 -31.40
CA HIS A 133 -4.97 7.26 -30.59
C HIS A 133 -5.96 6.30 -31.26
N LEU A 134 -6.80 5.65 -30.46
CA LEU A 134 -7.93 4.86 -30.97
C LEU A 134 -9.10 5.77 -31.34
N LYS A 135 -9.61 5.63 -32.56
CA LYS A 135 -10.82 6.30 -33.07
C LYS A 135 -12.09 5.53 -32.80
N ALA A 136 -11.98 4.23 -32.51
CA ALA A 136 -13.13 3.37 -32.25
C ALA A 136 -13.91 3.86 -31.03
N SER A 137 -15.20 4.15 -31.23
CA SER A 137 -16.14 4.55 -30.18
C SER A 137 -17.52 3.98 -30.50
N PRO A 138 -18.10 3.13 -29.64
CA PRO A 138 -17.53 2.62 -28.39
C PRO A 138 -16.38 1.62 -28.63
N LEU A 139 -15.49 1.49 -27.65
CA LEU A 139 -14.50 0.40 -27.63
C LEU A 139 -15.19 -0.92 -27.28
N VAL A 140 -14.96 -1.97 -28.06
CA VAL A 140 -15.53 -3.30 -27.84
C VAL A 140 -14.43 -4.25 -27.42
N LEU A 141 -14.59 -4.89 -26.25
CA LEU A 141 -13.69 -5.95 -25.81
C LEU A 141 -13.92 -7.23 -26.60
N ARG A 142 -12.83 -7.89 -26.97
CA ARG A 142 -12.89 -9.22 -27.59
C ARG A 142 -13.59 -10.23 -26.68
N ASP A 143 -14.32 -11.15 -27.29
CA ASP A 143 -15.08 -12.18 -26.56
C ASP A 143 -14.20 -13.07 -25.65
N GLU A 144 -12.94 -13.31 -26.03
CA GLU A 144 -11.97 -14.03 -25.20
C GLU A 144 -11.75 -13.34 -23.83
N VAL A 145 -11.61 -12.01 -23.82
CA VAL A 145 -11.44 -11.23 -22.58
C VAL A 145 -12.73 -11.22 -21.76
N ARG A 146 -13.88 -11.11 -22.43
CA ARG A 146 -15.21 -11.11 -21.78
C ARG A 146 -15.49 -12.43 -21.09
N LYS A 147 -15.15 -13.56 -21.73
CA LYS A 147 -15.32 -14.92 -21.19
C LYS A 147 -14.34 -15.22 -20.06
N ALA A 148 -13.20 -14.54 -20.00
CA ALA A 148 -12.21 -14.70 -18.95
C ALA A 148 -12.61 -14.04 -17.61
N VAL A 149 -13.67 -13.21 -17.58
CA VAL A 149 -14.14 -12.57 -16.34
C VAL A 149 -14.73 -13.61 -15.40
N PRO A 150 -14.20 -13.77 -14.17
CA PRO A 150 -14.74 -14.72 -13.21
C PRO A 150 -16.16 -14.35 -12.77
N SER A 151 -17.07 -15.33 -12.76
CA SER A 151 -18.48 -15.12 -12.37
C SER A 151 -18.70 -15.02 -10.86
N LYS A 152 -17.71 -15.40 -10.05
CA LYS A 152 -17.71 -15.38 -8.58
C LYS A 152 -16.39 -14.81 -8.06
N TRP A 153 -16.32 -14.55 -6.75
CA TRP A 153 -15.07 -14.21 -6.09
C TRP A 153 -14.14 -15.44 -6.07
N ASP A 154 -13.25 -15.52 -7.05
CA ASP A 154 -12.23 -16.56 -7.20
C ASP A 154 -10.85 -15.90 -7.25
N PRO A 155 -10.11 -15.89 -6.12
CA PRO A 155 -8.82 -15.20 -6.02
C PRO A 155 -7.78 -15.62 -7.05
N VAL A 156 -7.74 -16.90 -7.43
CA VAL A 156 -6.79 -17.42 -8.44
C VAL A 156 -7.14 -16.88 -9.82
N ALA A 157 -8.41 -17.01 -10.23
CA ALA A 157 -8.87 -16.53 -11.53
C ALA A 157 -8.78 -15.00 -11.65
N LEU A 158 -9.10 -14.27 -10.57
CA LEU A 158 -8.99 -12.81 -10.51
C LEU A 158 -7.53 -12.33 -10.61
N ALA A 159 -6.61 -12.95 -9.85
CA ALA A 159 -5.19 -12.63 -9.92
C ALA A 159 -4.62 -12.94 -11.31
N TRP A 160 -5.00 -14.09 -11.90
CA TRP A 160 -4.64 -14.46 -13.25
C TRP A 160 -5.15 -13.44 -14.27
N PHE A 161 -6.40 -13.00 -14.18
CA PHE A 161 -6.96 -11.98 -15.08
C PHE A 161 -6.14 -10.68 -15.04
N ILE A 162 -5.83 -10.17 -13.85
CA ILE A 162 -5.03 -8.94 -13.66
C ILE A 162 -3.61 -9.14 -14.22
N LYS A 163 -3.00 -10.30 -13.97
CA LYS A 163 -1.67 -10.65 -14.48
C LYS A 163 -1.65 -10.76 -16.01
N THR A 164 -2.70 -11.29 -16.63
CA THR A 164 -2.77 -11.54 -18.08
C THR A 164 -3.21 -10.30 -18.86
N TYR A 165 -4.29 -9.65 -18.45
CA TYR A 165 -4.91 -8.54 -19.20
C TYR A 165 -4.59 -7.16 -18.61
N GLY A 166 -4.08 -7.09 -17.39
CA GLY A 166 -3.79 -5.82 -16.73
C GLY A 166 -5.04 -5.19 -16.10
N THR A 167 -4.93 -3.92 -15.75
CA THR A 167 -5.98 -3.16 -15.09
C THR A 167 -6.65 -2.14 -16.02
N HIS A 168 -5.91 -1.69 -17.04
CA HIS A 168 -6.31 -0.64 -17.96
C HIS A 168 -5.98 -1.02 -19.40
N ILE A 169 -6.57 -0.30 -20.36
CA ILE A 169 -6.32 -0.43 -21.80
C ILE A 169 -5.65 0.84 -22.29
N ILE A 170 -4.61 0.70 -23.11
CA ILE A 170 -3.93 1.83 -23.76
C ILE A 170 -4.80 2.36 -24.89
N VAL A 171 -5.21 3.64 -24.83
CA VAL A 171 -6.06 4.27 -25.86
C VAL A 171 -5.37 5.38 -26.63
N GLU A 172 -4.32 5.97 -26.06
CA GLU A 172 -3.52 7.01 -26.71
C GLU A 172 -2.07 6.95 -26.23
N MET A 173 -1.13 7.26 -27.12
CA MET A 173 0.28 7.41 -26.81
C MET A 173 0.90 8.59 -27.56
N ALA A 174 1.77 9.34 -26.89
CA ALA A 174 2.62 10.34 -27.53
C ALA A 174 4.02 9.75 -27.77
N ILE A 175 4.51 9.84 -29.02
CA ILE A 175 5.82 9.32 -29.42
C ILE A 175 6.79 10.48 -29.63
N GLY A 176 7.91 10.46 -28.93
CA GLY A 176 8.93 11.50 -29.02
C GLY A 176 9.97 11.41 -27.91
N GLY A 177 10.15 12.49 -27.14
CA GLY A 177 11.14 12.57 -26.06
C GLY A 177 10.70 13.47 -24.92
N GLN A 178 11.15 13.17 -23.70
CA GLN A 178 10.97 14.03 -22.54
C GLN A 178 12.30 14.23 -21.80
N ASP A 179 12.46 15.41 -21.22
CA ASP A 179 13.61 15.83 -20.42
C ASP A 179 13.08 16.58 -19.21
N VAL A 180 13.13 15.94 -18.04
CA VAL A 180 12.38 16.33 -16.84
C VAL A 180 13.30 16.41 -15.64
N ILE A 181 13.15 17.49 -14.87
CA ILE A 181 13.79 17.69 -13.57
C ILE A 181 12.69 17.58 -12.52
N CYS A 182 12.89 16.70 -11.55
CA CYS A 182 11.96 16.45 -10.45
C CYS A 182 12.63 16.81 -9.13
N VAL A 183 11.84 17.32 -8.19
CA VAL A 183 12.29 17.59 -6.83
C VAL A 183 11.36 16.89 -5.84
N LYS A 184 11.95 16.16 -4.90
CA LYS A 184 11.29 15.52 -3.77
C LYS A 184 11.78 16.15 -2.48
N GLN A 185 10.86 16.73 -1.70
CA GLN A 185 11.14 17.36 -0.42
C GLN A 185 10.64 16.50 0.74
N SER A 186 11.50 16.21 1.71
CA SER A 186 11.13 15.50 2.94
C SER A 186 10.60 16.45 4.02
N HIS A 187 9.96 15.89 5.05
CA HIS A 187 9.50 16.67 6.21
C HIS A 187 10.63 17.29 7.05
N SER A 188 11.87 16.81 6.93
CA SER A 188 13.03 17.39 7.62
C SER A 188 13.54 18.67 6.97
N SER A 189 13.09 18.99 5.74
CA SER A 189 13.53 20.16 5.00
C SER A 189 12.99 21.47 5.57
N THR A 190 13.89 22.45 5.75
CA THR A 190 13.59 23.82 6.18
C THR A 190 13.31 24.78 5.02
N VAL A 191 13.49 24.33 3.78
CA VAL A 191 13.28 25.16 2.58
C VAL A 191 11.79 25.45 2.39
N ALA A 192 11.43 26.72 2.22
CA ALA A 192 10.05 27.12 1.97
C ALA A 192 9.60 26.72 0.55
N ALA A 193 8.31 26.43 0.37
CA ALA A 193 7.77 26.02 -0.94
C ALA A 193 8.00 27.08 -2.04
N ALA A 194 7.92 28.37 -1.70
CA ALA A 194 8.19 29.46 -2.64
C ALA A 194 9.67 29.48 -3.10
N ASP A 195 10.60 29.33 -2.16
CA ASP A 195 12.04 29.26 -2.47
C ASP A 195 12.35 28.00 -3.29
N LEU A 196 11.73 26.87 -2.95
CA LEU A 196 11.87 25.61 -3.69
C LEU A 196 11.42 25.75 -5.15
N LYS A 197 10.27 26.40 -5.38
CA LYS A 197 9.76 26.70 -6.72
C LYS A 197 10.75 27.54 -7.53
N LEU A 198 11.26 28.61 -6.92
CA LEU A 198 12.25 29.49 -7.55
C LEU A 198 13.56 28.76 -7.89
N HIS A 199 14.08 27.93 -6.99
CA HIS A 199 15.28 27.14 -7.26
C HIS A 199 15.08 26.14 -8.40
N MET A 200 13.90 25.51 -8.49
CA MET A 200 13.58 24.61 -9.57
C MET A 200 13.45 25.33 -10.92
N GLU A 201 12.80 26.50 -10.95
CA GLU A 201 12.67 27.32 -12.15
C GLU A 201 14.04 27.79 -12.66
N ASP A 202 14.90 28.29 -11.77
CA ASP A 202 16.27 28.70 -12.12
C ASP A 202 17.08 27.52 -12.67
N LEU A 203 17.00 26.35 -12.01
CA LEU A 203 17.71 25.15 -12.44
C LEU A 203 17.23 24.71 -13.83
N GLY A 204 15.92 24.67 -14.07
CA GLY A 204 15.34 24.34 -15.36
C GLY A 204 15.76 25.33 -16.44
N ASP A 205 15.73 26.63 -16.16
CA ASP A 205 16.16 27.66 -17.11
C ASP A 205 17.65 27.59 -17.43
N PHE A 206 18.47 27.22 -16.46
CA PHE A 206 19.89 26.97 -16.67
C PHE A 206 20.14 25.73 -17.53
N LEU A 207 19.54 24.59 -17.17
CA LEU A 207 19.79 23.30 -17.84
C LEU A 207 19.19 23.25 -19.25
N PHE A 208 17.96 23.74 -19.44
CA PHE A 208 17.29 23.68 -20.75
C PHE A 208 17.74 24.76 -21.73
N SER A 209 18.48 25.77 -21.25
CA SER A 209 19.14 26.77 -22.11
C SER A 209 20.60 26.42 -22.38
N ASP A 210 20.98 25.16 -22.21
CA ASP A 210 22.35 24.65 -22.42
C ASP A 210 23.41 25.39 -21.61
N MET A 211 23.09 25.74 -20.36
CA MET A 211 23.99 26.46 -19.45
C MET A 211 24.38 27.87 -19.94
N LYS A 212 23.65 28.43 -20.92
CA LYS A 212 23.87 29.78 -21.44
C LYS A 212 23.28 30.87 -20.53
N ASN A 213 22.26 30.52 -19.74
CA ASN A 213 21.70 31.42 -18.74
C ASN A 213 22.61 31.52 -17.50
N HIS A 214 22.44 32.58 -16.71
CA HIS A 214 23.20 32.75 -15.47
C HIS A 214 23.01 31.56 -14.53
N SER A 215 24.11 31.06 -13.96
CA SER A 215 24.08 29.94 -13.03
C SER A 215 23.16 30.26 -11.83
N PRO A 216 22.27 29.33 -11.42
CA PRO A 216 21.41 29.51 -10.25
C PRO A 216 22.21 29.80 -8.97
N ILE A 217 23.46 29.33 -8.94
CA ILE A 217 24.40 29.41 -7.82
C ILE A 217 24.71 30.87 -7.44
N HIS A 218 24.50 31.84 -8.34
CA HIS A 218 24.91 33.24 -8.14
C HIS A 218 23.78 34.16 -7.69
N ARG A 219 22.60 33.62 -7.36
CA ARG A 219 21.44 34.41 -6.92
C ARG A 219 21.69 35.01 -5.53
N LYS A 220 22.07 36.29 -5.48
CA LYS A 220 22.26 37.04 -4.23
C LYS A 220 20.93 37.61 -3.72
N THR A 221 20.51 37.24 -2.51
CA THR A 221 19.49 38.01 -1.77
C THR A 221 20.09 39.32 -1.24
N LYS A 222 19.24 40.30 -0.89
CA LYS A 222 19.65 41.59 -0.29
C LYS A 222 20.64 41.48 0.88
N ASP A 223 20.68 40.33 1.57
CA ASP A 223 21.57 40.06 2.72
C ASP A 223 22.87 39.29 2.40
N GLY A 224 23.23 39.06 1.13
CA GLY A 224 24.56 38.55 0.74
C GLY A 224 24.89 37.08 1.05
N LYS A 225 24.02 36.32 1.72
CA LYS A 225 24.19 34.86 1.93
C LYS A 225 23.63 34.07 0.74
N SER A 226 24.41 33.11 0.22
CA SER A 226 23.90 32.15 -0.77
C SER A 226 22.86 31.25 -0.10
N LYS A 227 21.63 31.29 -0.62
CA LYS A 227 20.48 30.49 -0.12
C LYS A 227 20.22 29.22 -0.93
N VAL A 228 21.00 28.97 -1.98
CA VAL A 228 20.78 27.83 -2.88
C VAL A 228 21.16 26.54 -2.14
N PRO A 229 20.23 25.57 -1.98
CA PRO A 229 20.54 24.32 -1.30
C PRO A 229 21.66 23.55 -2.01
N ASP A 230 22.49 22.84 -1.24
CA ASP A 230 23.73 22.21 -1.73
C ASP A 230 23.44 21.18 -2.84
N VAL A 231 22.25 20.56 -2.82
CA VAL A 231 21.81 19.61 -3.85
C VAL A 231 21.74 20.23 -5.25
N PHE A 232 21.24 21.46 -5.38
CA PHE A 232 21.14 22.14 -6.67
C PHE A 232 22.52 22.53 -7.22
N VAL A 233 23.43 22.89 -6.31
CA VAL A 233 24.83 23.18 -6.66
C VAL A 233 25.51 21.94 -7.23
N ARG A 234 25.33 20.78 -6.60
CA ARG A 234 25.89 19.51 -7.09
C ARG A 234 25.37 19.12 -8.46
N ILE A 235 24.06 19.21 -8.69
CA ILE A 235 23.46 18.94 -10.01
C ILE A 235 24.09 19.80 -11.11
N VAL A 236 24.35 21.09 -10.83
CA VAL A 236 24.96 22.02 -11.78
C VAL A 236 26.44 21.73 -12.01
N GLN A 237 27.19 21.37 -10.97
CA GLN A 237 28.64 21.19 -11.02
C GLN A 237 29.07 19.79 -11.49
N GLN A 238 28.24 18.78 -11.29
CA GLN A 238 28.51 17.39 -11.64
C GLN A 238 27.40 16.86 -12.55
N PRO A 239 27.24 17.39 -13.77
CA PRO A 239 26.26 16.83 -14.69
C PRO A 239 26.65 15.38 -15.04
N ASN A 240 25.66 14.50 -15.06
CA ASN A 240 25.76 13.04 -15.17
C ASN A 240 26.95 12.50 -16.01
N ASN A 241 28.07 12.18 -15.34
CA ASN A 241 29.28 11.61 -15.96
C ASN A 241 29.15 10.10 -16.29
N LEU A 242 28.04 9.47 -15.88
CA LEU A 242 27.84 8.02 -15.97
C LEU A 242 26.96 7.62 -17.17
N HIS A 243 26.61 8.55 -18.06
CA HIS A 243 25.76 8.31 -19.24
C HIS A 243 24.41 7.63 -18.94
N LEU A 244 23.88 7.79 -17.71
CA LEU A 244 22.60 7.22 -17.30
C LEU A 244 21.41 7.98 -17.90
N SER A 245 20.28 7.30 -18.11
CA SER A 245 19.03 7.96 -18.53
C SER A 245 18.36 8.77 -17.40
N SER A 246 18.74 8.50 -16.14
CA SER A 246 18.31 9.23 -14.95
C SER A 246 19.52 9.45 -14.03
N TYR A 247 19.62 10.62 -13.41
CA TYR A 247 20.64 10.95 -12.42
C TYR A 247 19.99 11.71 -11.27
N SER A 248 20.34 11.34 -10.04
CA SER A 248 19.65 11.78 -8.82
C SER A 248 20.69 12.19 -7.77
N GLU A 249 20.48 13.35 -7.16
CA GLU A 249 21.29 13.87 -6.06
C GLU A 249 20.41 14.08 -4.84
N THR A 250 20.89 13.63 -3.67
CA THR A 250 20.16 13.79 -2.41
C THR A 250 21.00 14.54 -1.38
N SER A 251 20.38 15.49 -0.69
CA SER A 251 20.96 16.21 0.46
C SER A 251 20.13 15.91 1.71
N THR A 252 20.71 15.15 2.64
CA THR A 252 20.09 14.90 3.95
C THR A 252 20.00 16.17 4.79
N LYS A 253 20.97 17.07 4.65
CA LYS A 253 21.02 18.39 5.31
C LYS A 253 19.85 19.28 4.87
N ASP A 254 19.57 19.33 3.57
CA ASP A 254 18.50 20.17 3.04
C ASP A 254 17.14 19.45 3.01
N GLY A 255 17.13 18.13 3.20
CA GLY A 255 15.94 17.28 3.08
C GLY A 255 15.38 17.26 1.66
N LEU A 256 16.25 17.32 0.64
CA LEU A 256 15.88 17.44 -0.76
C LEU A 256 16.56 16.35 -1.61
N THR A 257 15.81 15.83 -2.57
CA THR A 257 16.31 15.00 -3.67
C THR A 257 15.94 15.66 -4.98
N VAL A 258 16.91 15.81 -5.88
CA VAL A 258 16.72 16.36 -7.23
C VAL A 258 17.09 15.28 -8.23
N THR A 259 16.17 14.97 -9.15
CA THR A 259 16.32 13.91 -10.14
C THR A 259 16.14 14.49 -11.53
N CYS A 260 17.13 14.31 -12.41
CA CYS A 260 17.08 14.67 -13.82
C CYS A 260 16.89 13.39 -14.64
N SER A 261 15.85 13.32 -15.46
CA SER A 261 15.47 12.13 -16.21
C SER A 261 15.17 12.46 -17.67
N LYS A 262 15.77 11.70 -18.59
CA LYS A 262 15.50 11.77 -20.04
C LYS A 262 14.91 10.45 -20.53
N ARG A 263 13.96 10.55 -21.46
CA ARG A 263 13.37 9.42 -22.19
C ARG A 263 13.19 9.79 -23.65
N GLY A 264 13.48 8.87 -24.56
CA GLY A 264 13.58 9.18 -26.00
C GLY A 264 14.80 10.04 -26.33
N GLY A 265 15.23 9.98 -27.58
CA GLY A 265 16.53 10.49 -28.02
C GLY A 265 17.70 9.72 -27.42
N GLU A 266 18.90 10.28 -27.54
CA GLU A 266 20.10 9.77 -26.90
C GLU A 266 20.19 10.31 -25.47
N THR A 267 19.67 9.54 -24.52
CA THR A 267 19.45 9.98 -23.13
C THR A 267 20.72 10.34 -22.36
N TYR A 268 21.90 9.94 -22.85
CA TYR A 268 23.18 10.29 -22.26
C TYR A 268 23.69 11.68 -22.66
N ILE A 269 23.06 12.35 -23.63
CA ILE A 269 23.43 13.71 -24.02
C ILE A 269 22.91 14.69 -22.96
N GLN A 270 23.84 15.40 -22.33
CA GLN A 270 23.52 16.35 -21.26
C GLN A 270 22.81 17.61 -21.79
N ASN A 271 23.37 18.21 -22.84
CA ASN A 271 22.86 19.44 -23.46
C ASN A 271 21.46 19.21 -24.06
N HIS A 272 20.51 20.08 -23.70
CA HIS A 272 19.11 19.94 -24.09
C HIS A 272 18.92 20.11 -25.60
N SER A 273 19.54 21.13 -26.20
CA SER A 273 19.42 21.37 -27.65
C SER A 273 19.99 20.21 -28.47
N ASN A 274 21.13 19.66 -28.07
CA ASN A 274 21.76 18.53 -28.75
C ASN A 274 20.93 17.26 -28.60
N TRP A 275 20.45 16.96 -27.38
CA TRP A 275 19.54 15.85 -27.12
C TRP A 275 18.29 15.96 -27.99
N LEU A 276 17.69 17.16 -28.05
CA LEU A 276 16.49 17.44 -28.83
C LEU A 276 16.65 17.11 -30.33
N GLN A 277 17.83 17.32 -30.93
CA GLN A 277 18.11 16.94 -32.32
C GLN A 277 18.12 15.42 -32.54
N THR A 278 18.32 14.63 -31.48
CA THR A 278 18.33 13.16 -31.54
C THR A 278 16.94 12.54 -31.36
N VAL A 279 15.98 13.27 -30.77
CA VAL A 279 14.62 12.77 -30.50
C VAL A 279 13.92 12.23 -31.77
N PRO A 280 13.96 12.90 -32.93
CA PRO A 280 13.37 12.34 -34.16
C PRO A 280 14.00 11.04 -34.65
N LYS A 281 15.29 10.80 -34.32
CA LYS A 281 16.04 9.62 -34.78
C LYS A 281 15.78 8.40 -33.87
N LYS A 282 15.64 8.62 -32.57
CA LYS A 282 15.45 7.57 -31.55
C LYS A 282 14.28 7.92 -30.60
N PRO A 283 13.04 8.09 -31.08
CA PRO A 283 11.93 8.45 -30.21
C PRO A 283 11.54 7.29 -29.29
N ASP A 284 10.83 7.60 -28.21
CA ASP A 284 10.22 6.66 -27.26
C ASP A 284 8.77 7.08 -26.96
N ALA A 285 7.97 6.21 -26.34
CA ALA A 285 6.65 6.57 -25.84
C ALA A 285 6.77 7.33 -24.51
N ILE A 286 6.34 8.59 -24.50
CA ILE A 286 6.54 9.52 -23.38
C ILE A 286 5.27 9.85 -22.61
N MET A 287 4.10 9.64 -23.22
CA MET A 287 2.79 9.84 -22.59
C MET A 287 1.86 8.73 -23.01
N PHE A 288 1.01 8.30 -22.09
CA PHE A 288 0.01 7.26 -22.30
C PHE A 288 -1.33 7.76 -21.74
N LYS A 289 -2.43 7.52 -22.45
CA LYS A 289 -3.77 7.63 -21.87
C LYS A 289 -4.44 6.27 -21.82
N PHE A 290 -5.24 6.10 -20.77
CA PHE A 290 -5.82 4.83 -20.42
C PHE A 290 -7.33 4.92 -20.24
N VAL A 291 -8.00 3.79 -20.44
CA VAL A 291 -9.35 3.55 -19.91
C VAL A 291 -9.33 2.31 -19.00
N PRO A 292 -10.03 2.32 -17.85
CA PRO A 292 -10.12 1.12 -17.00
C PRO A 292 -10.78 -0.03 -17.76
N ILE A 293 -10.21 -1.25 -17.69
CA ILE A 293 -10.81 -2.40 -18.40
C ILE A 293 -12.25 -2.67 -17.95
N THR A 294 -12.53 -2.39 -16.68
CA THR A 294 -13.85 -2.52 -16.04
C THR A 294 -14.92 -1.63 -16.65
N SER A 295 -14.54 -0.50 -17.27
CA SER A 295 -15.48 0.39 -17.96
C SER A 295 -16.12 -0.24 -19.19
N LEU A 296 -15.50 -1.29 -19.76
CA LEU A 296 -15.99 -2.02 -20.93
C LEU A 296 -16.67 -3.35 -20.57
N LEU A 297 -16.85 -3.65 -19.27
CA LEU A 297 -17.43 -4.91 -18.79
C LEU A 297 -18.91 -4.80 -18.38
N THR A 298 -19.57 -3.70 -18.75
CA THR A 298 -20.99 -3.50 -18.43
C THR A 298 -21.84 -4.65 -18.98
N GLY A 299 -22.71 -5.21 -18.13
CA GLY A 299 -23.57 -6.34 -18.49
C GLY A 299 -22.91 -7.72 -18.43
N ILE A 300 -21.61 -7.81 -18.08
CA ILE A 300 -20.94 -9.10 -17.91
C ILE A 300 -21.10 -9.58 -16.45
N PRO A 301 -21.64 -10.80 -16.21
CA PRO A 301 -21.72 -11.38 -14.88
C PRO A 301 -20.34 -11.46 -14.21
N GLY A 302 -20.26 -11.07 -12.93
CA GLY A 302 -19.01 -11.10 -12.17
C GLY A 302 -18.07 -9.90 -12.37
N SER A 303 -18.39 -8.97 -13.27
CA SER A 303 -17.63 -7.72 -13.47
C SER A 303 -17.42 -6.91 -12.17
N GLY A 304 -18.38 -6.96 -11.24
CA GLY A 304 -18.25 -6.34 -9.92
C GLY A 304 -17.12 -6.94 -9.06
N TYR A 305 -16.92 -8.26 -9.10
CA TYR A 305 -15.81 -8.92 -8.40
C TYR A 305 -14.47 -8.51 -8.97
N LEU A 306 -14.35 -8.51 -10.31
CA LEU A 306 -13.13 -8.07 -10.98
C LEU A 306 -12.83 -6.59 -10.71
N SER A 307 -13.84 -5.72 -10.73
CA SER A 307 -13.66 -4.31 -10.38
C SER A 307 -13.19 -4.15 -8.94
N HIS A 308 -13.73 -4.94 -8.00
CA HIS A 308 -13.29 -4.90 -6.61
C HIS A 308 -11.83 -5.38 -6.46
N ALA A 309 -11.46 -6.48 -7.11
CA ALA A 309 -10.11 -7.02 -7.09
C ALA A 309 -9.07 -6.05 -7.70
N ILE A 310 -9.38 -5.42 -8.83
CA ILE A 310 -8.53 -4.39 -9.46
C ILE A 310 -8.35 -3.19 -8.51
N ASN A 311 -9.43 -2.72 -7.88
CA ASN A 311 -9.35 -1.61 -6.93
C ASN A 311 -8.48 -1.94 -5.72
N LEU A 312 -8.59 -3.16 -5.18
CA LEU A 312 -7.74 -3.64 -4.10
C LEU A 312 -6.27 -3.74 -4.55
N TYR A 313 -6.02 -4.29 -5.74
CA TYR A 313 -4.69 -4.41 -6.31
C TYR A 313 -4.02 -3.04 -6.52
N LEU A 314 -4.72 -2.09 -7.14
CA LEU A 314 -4.17 -0.74 -7.36
C LEU A 314 -3.95 0.02 -6.05
N ARG A 315 -4.82 -0.19 -5.05
CA ARG A 315 -4.73 0.46 -3.74
C ARG A 315 -3.61 -0.09 -2.87
N TYR A 316 -3.43 -1.40 -2.81
CA TYR A 316 -2.49 -2.05 -1.89
C TYR A 316 -1.18 -2.48 -2.55
N LYS A 317 -1.18 -2.64 -3.88
CA LYS A 317 -0.03 -3.01 -4.72
C LYS A 317 0.78 -4.20 -4.17
N PRO A 318 0.13 -5.33 -3.79
CA PRO A 318 0.88 -6.55 -3.51
C PRO A 318 1.60 -7.02 -4.78
N ASP A 319 2.68 -7.79 -4.60
CA ASP A 319 3.34 -8.43 -5.73
C ASP A 319 2.36 -9.32 -6.50
N LEU A 320 2.46 -9.36 -7.83
CA LEU A 320 1.55 -10.14 -8.67
C LEU A 320 1.57 -11.64 -8.36
N GLN A 321 2.67 -12.17 -7.83
CA GLN A 321 2.78 -13.57 -7.39
C GLN A 321 2.01 -13.84 -6.09
N GLU A 322 1.87 -12.81 -5.24
CA GLU A 322 1.18 -12.87 -3.95
C GLU A 322 -0.29 -12.44 -4.05
N LEU A 323 -0.71 -11.89 -5.19
CA LEU A 323 -2.03 -11.29 -5.38
C LEU A 323 -3.16 -12.27 -5.08
N GLN A 324 -3.03 -13.54 -5.46
CA GLN A 324 -4.07 -14.54 -5.16
C GLN A 324 -4.24 -14.73 -3.64
N TYR A 325 -3.14 -14.81 -2.89
CA TYR A 325 -3.17 -14.98 -1.43
C TYR A 325 -3.65 -13.71 -0.74
N PHE A 326 -3.25 -12.55 -1.26
CA PHE A 326 -3.78 -11.27 -0.80
C PHE A 326 -5.31 -11.22 -0.94
N LEU A 327 -5.86 -11.60 -2.10
CA LEU A 327 -7.30 -11.60 -2.38
C LEU A 327 -8.08 -12.60 -1.51
N GLU A 328 -7.51 -13.77 -1.20
CA GLU A 328 -8.07 -14.73 -0.24
C GLU A 328 -8.26 -14.14 1.17
N PHE A 329 -7.39 -13.21 1.56
CA PHE A 329 -7.42 -12.55 2.86
C PHE A 329 -8.27 -11.27 2.87
N GLN A 330 -8.82 -10.84 1.73
CA GLN A 330 -9.71 -9.67 1.64
C GLN A 330 -11.16 -10.02 2.04
N VAL A 331 -11.31 -10.60 3.22
CA VAL A 331 -12.60 -10.90 3.85
C VAL A 331 -12.80 -10.04 5.09
N PRO A 332 -14.05 -9.80 5.54
CA PRO A 332 -14.30 -9.00 6.73
C PRO A 332 -13.53 -9.54 7.95
N LEU A 333 -12.87 -8.65 8.68
CA LEU A 333 -12.19 -8.98 9.94
C LEU A 333 -13.16 -8.88 11.11
N GLN A 334 -13.06 -9.80 12.06
CA GLN A 334 -13.89 -9.84 13.25
C GLN A 334 -13.03 -10.02 14.49
N TRP A 335 -13.45 -9.39 15.59
CA TRP A 335 -12.87 -9.61 16.91
C TRP A 335 -13.67 -10.66 17.66
N ALA A 336 -12.99 -11.63 18.26
CA ALA A 336 -13.56 -12.56 19.22
C ALA A 336 -13.00 -12.26 20.63
N PRO A 337 -13.83 -12.25 21.69
CA PRO A 337 -15.30 -12.27 21.63
C PRO A 337 -15.87 -11.01 20.95
N MET A 338 -17.02 -11.13 20.28
CA MET A 338 -17.68 -9.95 19.72
C MET A 338 -18.23 -9.05 20.84
N PHE A 339 -18.22 -7.73 20.63
CA PHE A 339 -18.65 -6.78 21.67
C PHE A 339 -20.10 -7.04 22.15
N ASN A 340 -20.99 -7.46 21.24
CA ASN A 340 -22.38 -7.78 21.56
C ASN A 340 -22.54 -9.10 22.33
N GLU A 341 -21.54 -10.00 22.28
CA GLU A 341 -21.50 -11.24 23.05
C GLU A 341 -21.00 -11.04 24.48
N LEU A 342 -20.57 -9.83 24.86
CA LEU A 342 -20.21 -9.49 26.25
C LEU A 342 -21.44 -9.20 27.15
N VAL A 343 -22.65 -9.49 26.64
CA VAL A 343 -23.96 -9.65 27.31
C VAL A 343 -24.41 -8.49 28.21
N LEU A 344 -25.33 -7.69 27.67
CA LEU A 344 -26.34 -6.89 28.41
C LEU A 344 -27.48 -7.76 29.00
N GLY A 345 -27.48 -9.08 28.81
CA GLY A 345 -28.44 -10.05 29.35
C GLY A 345 -28.20 -10.49 30.81
N PRO A 346 -29.13 -11.28 31.40
CA PRO A 346 -29.07 -11.69 32.80
C PRO A 346 -27.81 -12.52 33.08
N GLN A 347 -26.95 -12.02 33.96
CA GLN A 347 -25.67 -12.63 34.34
C GLN A 347 -25.87 -14.10 34.78
N LYS A 348 -25.49 -15.07 33.94
CA LYS A 348 -25.27 -16.45 34.40
C LYS A 348 -24.13 -16.42 35.42
N ARG A 349 -24.48 -16.67 36.69
CA ARG A 349 -23.66 -16.92 37.91
C ARG A 349 -22.29 -16.21 37.98
N LYS A 350 -22.11 -15.34 38.99
CA LYS A 350 -20.83 -14.71 39.40
C LYS A 350 -19.69 -15.75 39.54
N GLY A 351 -18.96 -16.02 38.46
CA GLY A 351 -17.65 -16.65 38.54
C GLY A 351 -16.69 -15.71 39.26
N SER A 352 -15.96 -16.22 40.25
CA SER A 352 -14.90 -15.47 40.92
C SER A 352 -13.71 -15.32 39.97
N TYR A 353 -13.48 -14.12 39.44
CA TYR A 353 -12.31 -13.85 38.59
C TYR A 353 -11.05 -13.68 39.45
N PRO A 354 -9.93 -14.33 39.13
CA PRO A 354 -8.68 -14.09 39.83
C PRO A 354 -8.30 -12.61 39.70
N SER A 355 -7.99 -11.98 40.84
CA SER A 355 -7.58 -10.58 40.87
C SER A 355 -6.09 -10.43 41.13
N MET A 356 -5.45 -9.50 40.42
CA MET A 356 -4.08 -9.03 40.60
C MET A 356 -4.07 -7.67 41.28
N GLN A 357 -3.02 -7.40 42.05
CA GLN A 357 -2.78 -6.12 42.72
C GLN A 357 -1.31 -5.74 42.53
N PHE A 358 -1.06 -4.47 42.22
CA PHE A 358 0.29 -3.97 41.92
C PHE A 358 0.92 -3.20 43.09
N ARG A 359 0.18 -3.04 44.21
CA ARG A 359 0.62 -2.40 45.45
C ARG A 359 -0.31 -2.77 46.62
N PHE A 360 0.17 -2.63 47.85
CA PHE A 360 -0.64 -2.80 49.07
C PHE A 360 -1.89 -1.91 49.01
N LEU A 361 -3.07 -2.46 49.30
CA LEU A 361 -4.37 -1.76 49.20
C LEU A 361 -4.63 -1.08 47.83
N GLY A 362 -4.00 -1.57 46.77
CA GLY A 362 -4.15 -1.07 45.41
C GLY A 362 -5.44 -1.50 44.70
N PRO A 363 -5.76 -0.86 43.55
CA PRO A 363 -6.88 -1.27 42.73
C PRO A 363 -6.67 -2.71 42.24
N LYS A 364 -7.76 -3.51 42.26
CA LYS A 364 -7.75 -4.90 41.81
C LYS A 364 -8.04 -4.96 40.31
N LEU A 365 -7.14 -5.59 39.57
CA LEU A 365 -7.35 -5.96 38.17
C LEU A 365 -7.78 -7.42 38.12
N HIS A 366 -9.03 -7.67 37.75
CA HIS A 366 -9.52 -9.03 37.53
C HIS A 366 -9.00 -9.55 36.20
N VAL A 367 -8.72 -10.84 36.09
CA VAL A 367 -8.27 -11.48 34.85
C VAL A 367 -9.39 -12.39 34.36
N SER A 368 -9.82 -12.19 33.13
CA SER A 368 -10.74 -13.10 32.44
C SER A 368 -9.95 -14.32 31.98
N THR A 369 -10.31 -15.49 32.51
CA THR A 369 -9.72 -16.78 32.14
C THR A 369 -10.56 -17.52 31.10
N SER A 370 -11.47 -16.83 30.41
CA SER A 370 -12.25 -17.38 29.31
C SER A 370 -11.35 -17.76 28.14
N GLN A 371 -11.54 -18.95 27.57
CA GLN A 371 -10.88 -19.33 26.33
C GLN A 371 -11.53 -18.56 25.17
N VAL A 372 -10.70 -17.89 24.38
CA VAL A 372 -11.13 -17.21 23.16
C VAL A 372 -10.63 -18.02 21.98
N SER A 373 -11.53 -18.52 21.15
CA SER A 373 -11.19 -19.28 19.95
C SER A 373 -11.92 -18.69 18.75
N SER A 374 -11.26 -18.71 17.60
CA SER A 374 -11.82 -18.28 16.32
C SER A 374 -12.52 -19.42 15.56
N SER A 375 -12.84 -20.54 16.23
CA SER A 375 -13.37 -21.76 15.59
C SER A 375 -12.48 -22.22 14.44
N GLN A 376 -11.19 -22.39 14.75
CA GLN A 376 -10.10 -22.68 13.82
C GLN A 376 -9.77 -21.58 12.80
N LYS A 377 -10.56 -20.51 12.63
CA LYS A 377 -10.24 -19.48 11.62
C LYS A 377 -8.88 -18.82 11.90
N PRO A 378 -8.04 -18.56 10.89
CA PRO A 378 -6.73 -17.97 11.12
C PRO A 378 -6.81 -16.60 11.81
N ILE A 379 -5.96 -16.37 12.81
CA ILE A 379 -5.86 -15.11 13.55
C ILE A 379 -4.83 -14.19 12.87
N VAL A 380 -5.21 -12.93 12.68
CA VAL A 380 -4.41 -11.86 12.05
C VAL A 380 -4.00 -10.76 13.04
N GLY A 381 -4.38 -10.90 14.31
CA GLY A 381 -3.94 -9.99 15.35
C GLY A 381 -4.51 -10.28 16.73
N LEU A 382 -3.94 -9.61 17.73
CA LEU A 382 -4.28 -9.79 19.14
C LEU A 382 -4.29 -8.43 19.85
N ARG A 383 -5.13 -8.29 20.88
CA ARG A 383 -5.11 -7.13 21.78
C ARG A 383 -5.46 -7.51 23.20
N LEU A 384 -4.95 -6.74 24.16
CA LEU A 384 -5.44 -6.74 25.54
C LEU A 384 -6.59 -5.76 25.66
N TYR A 385 -7.62 -6.11 26.42
CA TYR A 385 -8.81 -5.28 26.57
C TYR A 385 -9.28 -5.26 28.03
N LEU A 386 -9.87 -4.13 28.46
CA LEU A 386 -10.44 -3.96 29.79
C LEU A 386 -11.97 -4.01 29.75
N GLU A 387 -12.53 -5.17 30.07
CA GLU A 387 -13.96 -5.46 30.04
C GLU A 387 -14.71 -5.02 31.32
N GLY A 388 -16.04 -5.03 31.21
CA GLY A 388 -16.98 -4.80 32.28
C GLY A 388 -17.25 -3.32 32.56
N ARG A 389 -18.36 -3.03 33.26
CA ARG A 389 -18.81 -1.65 33.56
C ARG A 389 -17.76 -0.80 34.30
N LYS A 390 -16.82 -1.44 35.00
CA LYS A 390 -15.75 -0.79 35.76
C LYS A 390 -14.41 -0.76 35.02
N CYS A 391 -14.32 -1.32 33.81
CA CYS A 391 -13.08 -1.49 33.03
C CYS A 391 -11.92 -2.03 33.89
N ASN A 392 -12.22 -3.04 34.70
CA ASN A 392 -11.28 -3.62 35.65
C ASN A 392 -11.08 -5.11 35.45
N ARG A 393 -11.53 -5.66 34.32
CA ARG A 393 -11.34 -7.06 33.93
C ARG A 393 -10.45 -7.10 32.69
N LEU A 394 -9.21 -7.52 32.86
CA LEU A 394 -8.28 -7.79 31.77
C LEU A 394 -8.72 -9.03 30.99
N ALA A 395 -8.89 -8.88 29.69
CA ALA A 395 -9.18 -9.94 28.75
C ALA A 395 -8.22 -9.88 27.55
N ILE A 396 -8.13 -10.97 26.82
CA ILE A 396 -7.43 -11.03 25.53
C ILE A 396 -8.47 -11.21 24.43
N HIS A 397 -8.38 -10.40 23.39
CA HIS A 397 -9.23 -10.50 22.20
C HIS A 397 -8.37 -10.90 21.01
N VAL A 398 -8.95 -11.66 20.09
CA VAL A 398 -8.27 -12.13 18.88
C VAL A 398 -8.99 -11.60 17.65
N GLN A 399 -8.24 -11.08 16.69
CA GLN A 399 -8.78 -10.66 15.39
C GLN A 399 -8.59 -11.80 14.40
N HIS A 400 -9.68 -12.24 13.77
CA HIS A 400 -9.65 -13.34 12.82
C HIS A 400 -10.46 -12.99 11.57
N LEU A 401 -10.23 -13.76 10.52
CA LEU A 401 -11.00 -13.68 9.28
C LEU A 401 -12.44 -14.16 9.56
N SER A 402 -13.45 -13.49 8.97
CA SER A 402 -14.86 -13.91 9.10
C SER A 402 -15.13 -15.25 8.42
N SER A 403 -14.43 -15.55 7.33
CA SER A 403 -14.38 -16.84 6.64
C SER A 403 -12.93 -17.32 6.52
N ALA A 404 -12.70 -18.64 6.56
CA ALA A 404 -11.36 -19.17 6.30
C ALA A 404 -11.01 -19.04 4.80
N PRO A 405 -9.74 -18.76 4.44
CA PRO A 405 -9.27 -18.76 3.06
C PRO A 405 -9.60 -20.09 2.37
N SER A 406 -10.07 -20.05 1.12
CA SER A 406 -10.57 -21.24 0.42
C SER A 406 -9.50 -22.32 0.31
N MET A 407 -8.25 -21.91 0.04
CA MET A 407 -7.06 -22.75 0.00
C MET A 407 -6.71 -23.45 1.33
N LEU A 408 -7.27 -23.01 2.45
CA LEU A 408 -7.04 -23.58 3.78
C LEU A 408 -8.22 -24.42 4.30
N VAL A 409 -9.43 -24.27 3.75
CA VAL A 409 -10.66 -24.86 4.31
C VAL A 409 -10.52 -26.38 4.49
N ASP A 410 -10.15 -27.09 3.43
CA ASP A 410 -10.07 -28.56 3.44
C ASP A 410 -8.97 -29.06 4.38
N SER A 411 -7.83 -28.38 4.38
CA SER A 411 -6.69 -28.65 5.25
C SER A 411 -7.00 -28.46 6.74
N MET A 412 -7.90 -27.55 7.08
CA MET A 412 -8.22 -27.21 8.47
C MET A 412 -9.30 -28.09 9.08
N ALA A 413 -10.19 -28.69 8.28
CA ALA A 413 -11.34 -29.45 8.78
C ALA A 413 -10.96 -30.66 9.67
N SER A 414 -9.81 -31.29 9.42
CA SER A 414 -9.30 -32.42 10.21
C SER A 414 -7.99 -32.10 10.97
N SER A 415 -7.70 -30.81 11.15
CA SER A 415 -6.43 -30.37 11.71
C SER A 415 -6.31 -30.62 13.22
N MET A 416 -5.12 -31.09 13.62
CA MET A 416 -4.74 -31.19 15.03
C MET A 416 -4.72 -29.80 15.67
N SER A 417 -5.35 -29.65 16.84
CA SER A 417 -5.32 -28.40 17.60
C SER A 417 -4.90 -28.64 19.05
N GLU A 418 -3.90 -27.91 19.53
CA GLU A 418 -3.37 -28.05 20.89
C GLU A 418 -3.08 -26.71 21.57
N TRP A 419 -3.42 -26.64 22.86
CA TRP A 419 -3.12 -25.48 23.68
C TRP A 419 -1.70 -25.54 24.24
N ARG A 420 -0.93 -24.45 24.10
CA ARG A 420 0.36 -24.27 24.77
C ARG A 420 0.33 -23.06 25.69
N GLU A 421 0.83 -23.26 26.90
CA GLU A 421 1.00 -22.20 27.90
C GLU A 421 2.45 -21.72 27.93
N SER A 422 2.66 -20.50 28.43
CA SER A 422 3.98 -19.99 28.79
C SER A 422 4.64 -20.88 29.86
N GLU A 423 5.94 -21.11 29.73
CA GLU A 423 6.69 -21.98 30.65
C GLU A 423 6.83 -21.33 32.03
N ASP A 424 6.55 -22.11 33.09
CA ASP A 424 6.56 -21.65 34.48
C ASP A 424 7.93 -21.83 35.17
N THR A 425 8.86 -22.54 34.53
CA THR A 425 10.03 -23.14 35.20
C THR A 425 11.24 -22.20 35.28
N ASP A 426 11.35 -21.21 34.39
CA ASP A 426 12.48 -20.27 34.39
C ASP A 426 12.10 -18.92 35.03
N PRO A 427 12.64 -18.60 36.22
CA PRO A 427 12.37 -17.34 36.91
C PRO A 427 12.87 -16.10 36.13
N GLY A 428 13.75 -16.27 35.14
CA GLY A 428 14.23 -15.19 34.26
C GLY A 428 13.15 -14.52 33.42
N TYR A 429 12.01 -15.20 33.18
CA TYR A 429 10.87 -14.66 32.43
C TYR A 429 9.76 -14.10 33.31
N ILE A 430 9.95 -14.00 34.63
CA ILE A 430 8.91 -13.48 35.54
C ILE A 430 9.25 -12.05 35.93
N GLU A 431 8.49 -11.10 35.40
CA GLU A 431 8.72 -9.67 35.62
C GLU A 431 7.65 -9.04 36.52
N ALA A 432 8.09 -8.37 37.59
CA ALA A 432 7.21 -7.57 38.43
C ALA A 432 6.83 -6.26 37.72
N ILE A 433 5.55 -5.93 37.62
CA ILE A 433 5.08 -4.75 36.87
C ILE A 433 5.49 -3.43 37.57
N GLN A 434 5.28 -3.33 38.88
CA GLN A 434 5.72 -2.17 39.68
C GLN A 434 6.64 -2.58 40.84
N TRP A 435 6.10 -3.30 41.82
CA TRP A 435 6.81 -3.64 43.05
C TRP A 435 7.22 -5.11 43.08
N LYS A 436 8.45 -5.41 43.53
CA LYS A 436 9.06 -6.76 43.52
C LYS A 436 8.25 -7.85 44.24
N ASN A 437 7.36 -7.47 45.16
CA ASN A 437 6.58 -8.39 45.99
C ASN A 437 5.10 -8.49 45.59
N TYR A 438 4.73 -8.03 44.39
CA TYR A 438 3.34 -7.96 43.91
C TYR A 438 3.20 -8.60 42.54
N SER A 439 2.00 -8.60 41.96
CA SER A 439 1.67 -9.38 40.76
C SER A 439 2.68 -9.21 39.61
N CYS A 440 3.12 -10.33 39.06
CA CYS A 440 4.09 -10.41 37.98
C CYS A 440 3.44 -10.82 36.66
N VAL A 441 4.20 -10.72 35.58
CA VAL A 441 3.84 -11.19 34.24
C VAL A 441 4.91 -12.15 33.77
N CYS A 442 4.49 -13.27 33.18
CA CYS A 442 5.38 -14.17 32.47
C CYS A 442 5.63 -13.62 31.06
N THR A 443 6.88 -13.29 30.75
CA THR A 443 7.32 -12.71 29.47
C THR A 443 7.91 -13.74 28.51
N SER A 444 7.77 -15.05 28.82
CA SER A 444 8.24 -16.12 27.95
C SER A 444 7.42 -16.19 26.66
N ALA A 445 8.10 -16.45 25.55
CA ALA A 445 7.47 -16.50 24.24
C ALA A 445 6.79 -17.84 23.99
N ILE A 446 5.50 -17.81 23.67
CA ILE A 446 4.74 -19.01 23.36
C ILE A 446 4.86 -19.25 21.87
N LYS A 447 5.63 -20.28 21.51
CA LYS A 447 5.81 -20.78 20.14
C LYS A 447 5.14 -22.15 20.00
N TYR A 448 5.00 -22.69 18.80
CA TYR A 448 4.53 -24.07 18.63
C TYR A 448 5.51 -25.08 19.28
N ASN A 449 5.02 -26.24 19.74
CA ASN A 449 5.89 -27.28 20.29
C ASN A 449 6.54 -28.09 19.16
N PRO A 450 7.89 -28.16 19.07
CA PRO A 450 8.58 -28.96 18.05
C PRO A 450 8.13 -30.43 18.00
N GLU A 451 7.79 -31.01 19.15
CA GLU A 451 7.33 -32.40 19.26
C GLU A 451 6.01 -32.66 18.53
N TRP A 452 5.23 -31.62 18.22
CA TRP A 452 4.01 -31.76 17.43
C TRP A 452 4.27 -32.21 16.00
N HIS A 453 5.46 -31.94 15.44
CA HIS A 453 5.84 -32.43 14.12
C HIS A 453 5.96 -33.96 14.06
N LYS A 454 6.18 -34.63 15.20
CA LYS A 454 6.20 -36.10 15.27
C LYS A 454 4.79 -36.69 15.12
N ARG A 455 3.75 -35.93 15.51
CA ARG A 455 2.34 -36.35 15.49
C ARG A 455 1.60 -35.87 14.25
N ALA A 456 1.97 -34.69 13.74
CA ALA A 456 1.47 -34.11 12.50
C ALA A 456 2.68 -33.67 11.64
N PRO A 457 3.28 -34.59 10.87
CA PRO A 457 4.42 -34.29 10.03
C PRO A 457 4.02 -33.47 8.80
N GLY A 458 4.89 -32.54 8.40
CA GLY A 458 4.67 -31.63 7.26
C GLY A 458 3.65 -30.53 7.57
N GLY A 459 3.92 -29.29 7.16
CA GLY A 459 3.04 -28.14 7.43
C GLY A 459 3.54 -27.19 8.51
N VAL A 460 2.65 -26.30 8.95
CA VAL A 460 2.91 -25.24 9.94
C VAL A 460 1.88 -25.24 11.05
N PHE A 461 2.20 -24.63 12.19
CA PHE A 461 1.25 -24.42 13.28
C PHE A 461 0.97 -22.92 13.42
N ILE A 462 -0.30 -22.54 13.25
CA ILE A 462 -0.77 -21.16 13.42
C ILE A 462 -1.60 -21.02 14.68
N VAL A 463 -1.80 -19.79 15.16
CA VAL A 463 -2.62 -19.51 16.33
C VAL A 463 -4.09 -19.31 15.91
N THR A 464 -5.00 -19.99 16.62
CA THR A 464 -6.47 -19.96 16.39
C THR A 464 -7.25 -19.71 17.68
N GLY A 465 -6.54 -19.40 18.76
CA GLY A 465 -7.15 -18.98 20.02
C GLY A 465 -6.14 -18.49 21.03
N ALA A 466 -6.64 -17.79 22.05
CA ALA A 466 -5.84 -17.25 23.12
C ALA A 466 -6.62 -17.27 24.45
N GLN A 467 -5.88 -17.34 25.55
CA GLN A 467 -6.42 -17.33 26.90
C GLN A 467 -5.41 -16.69 27.86
N LEU A 468 -5.90 -15.89 28.80
CA LEU A 468 -5.09 -15.42 29.93
C LEU A 468 -5.27 -16.37 31.11
N VAL A 469 -4.17 -16.66 31.80
CA VAL A 469 -4.17 -17.53 32.98
C VAL A 469 -3.49 -16.79 34.13
N ALA A 470 -4.07 -16.83 35.32
CA ALA A 470 -3.47 -16.24 36.52
C ALA A 470 -3.10 -17.37 37.49
N LYS A 471 -1.80 -17.59 37.70
CA LYS A 471 -1.25 -18.62 38.60
C LYS A 471 -0.68 -18.00 39.87
N GLY A 472 -0.52 -18.81 40.91
CA GLY A 472 0.15 -18.42 42.16
C GLY A 472 -0.79 -18.04 43.31
N THR A 473 -0.17 -17.75 44.46
CA THR A 473 -0.87 -17.41 45.71
C THR A 473 -1.17 -15.92 45.79
N TRP A 474 -1.93 -15.48 46.80
CA TRP A 474 -2.37 -14.09 46.96
C TRP A 474 -1.23 -13.05 46.89
N SER A 475 -0.03 -13.39 47.40
CA SER A 475 1.13 -12.48 47.45
C SER A 475 1.96 -12.44 46.17
N LYS A 476 2.02 -13.52 45.38
CA LYS A 476 2.77 -13.60 44.11
C LYS A 476 1.94 -14.26 43.03
N LYS A 477 0.94 -13.53 42.53
CA LYS A 477 0.20 -13.94 41.32
C LYS A 477 0.97 -13.58 40.07
N VAL A 478 1.09 -14.52 39.14
CA VAL A 478 1.74 -14.32 37.85
C VAL A 478 0.68 -14.43 36.75
N LEU A 479 0.70 -13.49 35.81
CA LEU A 479 -0.12 -13.52 34.60
C LEU A 479 0.62 -14.27 33.50
N HIS A 480 -0.01 -15.32 33.00
CA HIS A 480 0.46 -16.18 31.91
C HIS A 480 -0.44 -15.99 30.69
N LEU A 481 0.14 -16.22 29.53
CA LEU A 481 -0.58 -16.31 28.27
C LEU A 481 -0.62 -17.78 27.85
N ARG A 482 -1.69 -18.16 27.19
CA ARG A 482 -1.87 -19.47 26.59
C ARG A 482 -2.44 -19.30 25.19
N LEU A 483 -1.87 -20.00 24.21
CA LEU A 483 -2.29 -19.93 22.81
C LEU A 483 -2.78 -21.30 22.36
N LEU A 484 -3.85 -21.30 21.56
CA LEU A 484 -4.32 -22.47 20.84
C LEU A 484 -3.66 -22.49 19.48
N TYR A 485 -2.96 -23.58 19.18
CA TYR A 485 -2.34 -23.82 17.90
C TYR A 485 -3.18 -24.78 17.08
N THR A 486 -3.26 -24.54 15.78
CA THR A 486 -3.88 -25.42 14.79
C THR A 486 -2.86 -25.72 13.70
N HIS A 487 -2.73 -27.00 13.36
CA HIS A 487 -1.87 -27.48 12.29
C HIS A 487 -2.46 -27.18 10.92
N ILE A 488 -1.64 -26.71 9.99
CA ILE A 488 -1.99 -26.53 8.58
C ILE A 488 -1.00 -27.36 7.76
N PRO A 489 -1.43 -28.49 7.15
CA PRO A 489 -0.58 -29.29 6.29
C PRO A 489 -0.18 -28.52 5.02
N ASN A 490 0.86 -29.00 4.33
CA ASN A 490 1.28 -28.51 3.00
C ASN A 490 1.57 -27.01 2.93
N CYS A 491 2.01 -26.44 4.04
CA CYS A 491 2.45 -25.07 4.12
C CYS A 491 3.85 -25.00 4.71
N SER A 492 4.60 -23.95 4.36
CA SER A 492 5.92 -23.64 4.91
C SER A 492 5.95 -22.20 5.41
N ILE A 493 6.86 -21.88 6.33
CA ILE A 493 7.04 -20.50 6.81
C ILE A 493 8.07 -19.82 5.91
N GLN A 494 7.64 -18.82 5.14
CA GLN A 494 8.56 -18.06 4.27
C GLN A 494 9.23 -16.90 5.00
N ARG A 495 8.45 -16.12 5.75
CA ARG A 495 8.92 -14.94 6.47
C ARG A 495 8.26 -14.86 7.83
N THR A 496 8.99 -14.39 8.84
CA THR A 496 8.41 -14.10 10.15
C THR A 496 8.86 -12.76 10.68
N GLU A 497 8.01 -12.12 11.48
CA GLU A 497 8.29 -10.82 12.05
C GLU A 497 7.66 -10.70 13.44
N TRP A 498 8.41 -10.17 14.41
CA TRP A 498 7.85 -9.75 15.69
C TRP A 498 7.40 -8.31 15.60
N THR A 499 6.15 -8.07 15.94
CA THR A 499 5.55 -6.73 15.94
C THR A 499 5.12 -6.38 17.36
N ARG A 500 5.38 -5.11 17.73
CA ARG A 500 4.93 -4.48 18.96
C ARG A 500 3.73 -3.59 18.64
N ALA A 501 2.88 -3.36 19.64
CA ALA A 501 1.91 -2.27 19.60
C ALA A 501 2.55 -0.95 19.13
N PRO A 502 1.94 -0.22 18.19
CA PRO A 502 2.45 1.10 17.79
C PRO A 502 2.47 2.02 19.01
N ALA A 503 3.61 2.69 19.25
CA ALA A 503 3.74 3.62 20.37
C ALA A 503 2.67 4.70 20.22
N ALA A 504 1.72 4.76 21.15
CA ALA A 504 0.67 5.76 21.14
C ALA A 504 1.32 7.16 21.08
N SER A 505 1.20 7.82 19.93
CA SER A 505 1.57 9.23 19.79
C SER A 505 0.80 10.00 20.86
N GLN A 506 1.53 10.58 21.81
CA GLN A 506 1.00 11.45 22.84
C GLN A 506 0.54 12.76 22.18
N LYS A 507 -0.59 12.74 21.46
CA LYS A 507 -1.41 13.89 21.03
C LYS A 507 -2.62 13.38 20.27
N GLY A 508 -3.74 13.22 20.98
CA GLY A 508 -5.03 12.84 20.40
C GLY A 508 -6.14 13.13 21.40
N SER A 509 -6.58 14.39 21.43
CA SER A 509 -7.72 14.86 22.20
C SER A 509 -8.99 14.20 21.65
N PHE A 510 -9.60 13.31 22.44
CA PHE A 510 -10.87 12.65 22.14
C PHE A 510 -12.03 13.65 22.22
N LEU A 511 -12.23 14.50 21.21
CA LEU A 511 -13.49 15.19 20.96
C LEU A 511 -13.59 15.54 19.47
N THR A 512 -14.40 14.79 18.71
CA THR A 512 -15.36 15.34 17.72
C THR A 512 -16.17 14.23 17.06
N THR A 513 -17.44 14.09 17.46
CA THR A 513 -18.50 13.45 16.66
C THR A 513 -19.83 14.08 17.03
N ILE A 514 -20.36 14.92 16.15
CA ILE A 514 -21.79 15.14 15.86
C ILE A 514 -21.76 15.73 14.41
N SER A 515 -22.56 15.38 13.41
CA SER A 515 -23.85 14.70 13.36
C SER A 515 -24.13 14.20 11.92
N THR A 516 -25.25 13.50 11.79
CA THR A 516 -25.80 12.68 10.69
C THR A 516 -26.34 13.40 9.45
N THR A 517 -26.43 12.61 8.37
CA THR A 517 -27.15 12.74 7.07
C THR A 517 -28.45 13.56 7.04
N LEU A 518 -28.67 14.32 5.96
CA LEU A 518 -29.94 14.48 5.20
C LEU A 518 -29.67 15.13 3.81
N SER A 519 -30.56 14.85 2.86
CA SER A 519 -30.56 15.02 1.39
C SER A 519 -30.54 16.45 0.80
N SER A 520 -30.17 16.55 -0.50
CA SER A 520 -30.17 17.73 -1.41
C SER A 520 -31.58 18.30 -1.73
N PRO A 521 -31.81 19.44 -2.47
CA PRO A 521 -30.89 20.22 -3.34
C PRO A 521 -30.96 21.79 -3.27
N PHE A 522 -29.98 22.43 -3.94
CA PHE A 522 -29.97 23.77 -4.56
C PHE A 522 -30.33 25.05 -3.75
N THR A 523 -29.32 25.90 -3.46
CA THR A 523 -29.23 27.32 -3.89
C THR A 523 -27.89 27.94 -3.48
N GLN A 524 -27.45 28.86 -4.34
CA GLN A 524 -26.21 29.62 -4.35
C GLN A 524 -26.22 30.76 -3.31
N ARG A 525 -25.10 31.02 -2.62
CA ARG A 525 -24.54 32.37 -2.34
C ARG A 525 -23.26 32.30 -1.49
N ASP A 526 -22.29 33.09 -1.95
CA ASP A 526 -20.97 33.32 -1.38
C ASP A 526 -21.01 33.91 0.04
N THR A 527 -20.02 33.53 0.86
CA THR A 527 -19.23 34.49 1.66
C THR A 527 -17.95 33.83 2.20
N HIS A 528 -16.83 34.52 1.99
CA HIS A 528 -15.49 34.17 2.44
C HIS A 528 -15.38 34.12 3.97
N GLN A 529 -14.77 33.05 4.51
CA GLN A 529 -13.93 33.15 5.72
C GLN A 529 -12.90 32.02 5.78
N GLN A 530 -11.64 32.43 5.96
CA GLN A 530 -10.42 31.62 6.00
C GLN A 530 -10.35 30.77 7.27
N HIS A 531 -10.25 29.45 7.11
CA HIS A 531 -9.63 28.58 8.12
C HIS A 531 -8.81 27.49 7.42
N ALA A 532 -7.53 27.43 7.80
CA ALA A 532 -6.55 26.47 7.33
C ALA A 532 -6.98 25.01 7.63
N PRO A 533 -6.86 24.07 6.69
CA PRO A 533 -7.24 22.69 6.92
C PRO A 533 -6.24 22.00 7.86
N ARG A 534 -6.77 21.44 8.96
CA ARG A 534 -6.03 20.57 9.88
C ARG A 534 -5.75 19.23 9.20
N HIS A 535 -4.53 18.75 9.34
CA HIS A 535 -4.10 17.41 8.90
C HIS A 535 -4.91 16.33 9.62
N GLU A 536 -5.74 15.60 8.87
CA GLU A 536 -6.24 14.28 9.24
C GLU A 536 -5.43 13.23 8.46
N PRO A 537 -4.85 12.21 9.10
CA PRO A 537 -4.40 11.04 8.37
C PRO A 537 -5.64 10.42 7.69
N ALA A 538 -5.51 10.05 6.42
CA ALA A 538 -6.59 9.46 5.64
C ALA A 538 -7.11 8.17 6.31
N GLN A 539 -8.11 8.31 7.18
CA GLN A 539 -8.84 7.19 7.77
C GLN A 539 -9.82 6.66 6.72
N LEU A 540 -9.54 5.46 6.22
CA LEU A 540 -10.13 4.94 4.99
C LEU A 540 -10.83 3.58 5.21
N ASN A 541 -11.36 3.39 6.42
CA ASN A 541 -12.19 2.24 6.79
C ASN A 541 -13.57 2.74 7.25
N SER A 542 -14.64 2.33 6.55
CA SER A 542 -16.04 2.50 6.97
C SER A 542 -16.45 1.41 7.98
N GLY A 543 -15.61 1.16 8.97
CA GLY A 543 -15.90 0.22 10.05
C GLY A 543 -16.90 0.83 11.02
N VAL A 544 -17.96 0.08 11.36
CA VAL A 544 -18.85 0.42 12.48
C VAL A 544 -18.04 0.17 13.77
N TYR A 545 -17.59 1.25 14.42
CA TYR A 545 -16.70 1.30 15.60
C TYR A 545 -15.22 0.90 15.39
N PRO A 546 -14.38 1.78 14.80
CA PRO A 546 -12.93 1.55 14.73
C PRO A 546 -12.25 1.57 16.11
N ASP A 547 -12.76 2.35 17.06
CA ASP A 547 -12.15 2.52 18.40
C ASP A 547 -12.85 1.73 19.53
N GLY A 548 -13.85 0.91 19.18
CA GLY A 548 -14.81 0.41 20.18
C GLY A 548 -15.58 1.56 20.88
N PRO A 549 -16.43 1.26 21.87
CA PRO A 549 -17.16 2.31 22.58
C PRO A 549 -16.26 3.11 23.53
N PRO A 550 -16.61 4.39 23.80
CA PRO A 550 -15.80 5.27 24.64
C PRO A 550 -15.60 4.70 26.04
N VAL A 551 -14.35 4.67 26.48
CA VAL A 551 -13.96 4.16 27.80
C VAL A 551 -14.52 5.09 28.89
N PRO A 552 -15.30 4.59 29.88
CA PRO A 552 -15.83 5.41 30.96
C PRO A 552 -14.74 6.16 31.73
N LEU A 553 -14.97 7.44 32.06
CA LEU A 553 -14.03 8.38 32.69
C LEU A 553 -13.45 7.92 34.06
N ARG A 554 -14.00 6.87 34.70
CA ARG A 554 -13.49 6.27 35.95
C ARG A 554 -12.34 5.26 35.75
N SER A 555 -11.99 4.92 34.51
CA SER A 555 -11.00 3.90 34.10
C SER A 555 -9.52 4.33 34.19
N ARG A 556 -9.23 5.63 34.38
CA ARG A 556 -7.85 6.18 34.37
C ARG A 556 -6.86 5.49 35.33
N LYS A 557 -7.33 4.88 36.43
CA LYS A 557 -6.44 4.26 37.43
C LYS A 557 -5.87 2.91 37.00
N LEU A 558 -6.53 2.16 36.11
CA LEU A 558 -6.07 0.83 35.66
C LEU A 558 -5.44 0.86 34.26
N LEU A 559 -5.81 1.83 33.42
CA LEU A 559 -5.18 2.09 32.10
C LEU A 559 -3.67 2.36 32.18
N LYS A 560 -3.17 2.77 33.35
CA LYS A 560 -1.74 2.94 33.59
C LYS A 560 -0.96 1.63 33.72
N PHE A 561 -1.66 0.50 33.82
CA PHE A 561 -1.03 -0.82 33.98
C PHE A 561 -1.19 -1.72 32.75
N VAL A 562 -2.01 -1.35 31.77
CA VAL A 562 -2.29 -2.19 30.60
C VAL A 562 -2.16 -1.35 29.35
N ASP A 563 -1.40 -1.85 28.38
CA ASP A 563 -1.40 -1.34 27.02
C ASP A 563 -2.50 -2.07 26.22
N MET A 564 -3.46 -1.31 25.72
CA MET A 564 -4.61 -1.82 24.96
C MET A 564 -4.45 -1.62 23.45
N ALA A 565 -3.28 -1.17 23.00
CA ALA A 565 -3.00 -1.02 21.59
C ALA A 565 -3.10 -2.36 20.86
N GLU A 566 -3.69 -2.32 19.68
CA GLU A 566 -3.91 -3.49 18.84
C GLU A 566 -2.59 -3.88 18.15
N VAL A 567 -2.27 -5.16 18.16
CA VAL A 567 -1.13 -5.70 17.43
C VAL A 567 -1.69 -6.58 16.31
N VAL A 568 -1.88 -5.96 15.15
CA VAL A 568 -2.55 -6.53 13.99
C VAL A 568 -1.67 -6.35 12.76
N LYS A 569 -1.80 -7.27 11.80
CA LYS A 569 -1.34 -7.07 10.43
C LYS A 569 -2.49 -7.30 9.46
N GLY A 570 -2.57 -6.49 8.42
CA GLY A 570 -3.68 -6.54 7.47
C GLY A 570 -3.28 -6.11 6.06
N PRO A 571 -4.24 -5.68 5.22
CA PRO A 571 -4.00 -5.37 3.81
C PRO A 571 -2.94 -4.28 3.57
N HIS A 572 -2.77 -3.37 4.54
CA HIS A 572 -1.77 -2.29 4.50
C HIS A 572 -0.34 -2.79 4.74
N ASP A 573 -0.19 -3.97 5.36
CA ASP A 573 1.08 -4.62 5.62
C ASP A 573 1.41 -5.58 4.48
N VAL A 574 1.93 -5.07 3.37
CA VAL A 574 2.29 -5.87 2.18
C VAL A 574 3.11 -7.11 2.59
N PRO A 575 2.76 -8.33 2.14
CA PRO A 575 1.78 -8.68 1.09
C PRO A 575 0.33 -8.91 1.57
N GLY A 576 -0.01 -8.54 2.81
CA GLY A 576 -1.39 -8.42 3.29
C GLY A 576 -2.07 -9.69 3.78
N HIS A 577 -1.37 -10.83 3.83
CA HIS A 577 -1.91 -12.13 4.25
C HIS A 577 -1.15 -12.74 5.45
N TRP A 578 -0.92 -11.91 6.46
CA TRP A 578 -0.14 -12.29 7.66
C TRP A 578 -0.96 -13.08 8.67
N LEU A 579 -0.34 -14.09 9.27
CA LEU A 579 -0.95 -14.93 10.31
C LEU A 579 -0.15 -14.92 11.60
N VAL A 580 -0.83 -15.02 12.74
CA VAL A 580 -0.18 -15.12 14.05
C VAL A 580 0.36 -16.53 14.28
N ILE A 581 1.64 -16.64 14.63
CA ILE A 581 2.31 -17.92 14.93
C ILE A 581 2.91 -17.98 16.34
N ALA A 582 3.03 -16.86 17.03
CA ALA A 582 3.47 -16.80 18.42
C ALA A 582 3.06 -15.48 19.06
N ALA A 583 3.02 -15.44 20.38
CA ALA A 583 2.84 -14.20 21.13
C ALA A 583 3.51 -14.31 22.51
N LYS A 584 3.74 -13.15 23.12
CA LYS A 584 4.21 -13.05 24.50
C LYS A 584 3.67 -11.81 25.17
N LEU A 585 3.46 -11.90 26.48
CA LEU A 585 3.23 -10.71 27.30
C LEU A 585 4.57 -10.00 27.52
N VAL A 586 4.53 -8.68 27.65
CA VAL A 586 5.71 -7.86 27.91
C VAL A 586 5.43 -6.81 28.95
N LYS A 587 6.48 -6.34 29.63
CA LYS A 587 6.43 -5.17 30.49
C LYS A 587 7.10 -4.00 29.78
N GLU A 588 6.33 -2.98 29.42
CA GLU A 588 6.84 -1.80 28.70
C GLU A 588 6.33 -0.52 29.35
N GLY A 589 7.25 0.36 29.73
CA GLY A 589 6.88 1.59 30.45
C GLY A 589 6.07 1.34 31.74
N GLY A 590 6.25 0.17 32.37
CA GLY A 590 5.48 -0.23 33.56
C GLY A 590 4.05 -0.71 33.28
N LYS A 591 3.70 -0.97 32.02
CA LYS A 591 2.42 -1.55 31.58
C LYS A 591 2.59 -2.99 31.09
N ILE A 592 1.54 -3.78 31.24
CA ILE A 592 1.36 -5.08 30.60
C ILE A 592 1.01 -4.82 29.14
N GLY A 593 1.88 -5.22 28.22
CA GLY A 593 1.65 -5.15 26.78
C GLY A 593 1.72 -6.54 26.12
N LEU A 594 1.63 -6.54 24.80
CA LEU A 594 1.67 -7.74 23.98
C LEU A 594 2.65 -7.57 22.82
N HIS A 595 3.49 -8.56 22.58
CA HIS A 595 4.20 -8.73 21.32
C HIS A 595 3.63 -9.93 20.58
N VAL A 596 3.45 -9.78 19.28
CA VAL A 596 2.88 -10.81 18.42
C VAL A 596 3.87 -11.12 17.30
N LYS A 597 4.07 -12.41 17.04
CA LYS A 597 4.88 -12.88 15.92
C LYS A 597 3.96 -13.27 14.78
N PHE A 598 4.15 -12.62 13.65
CA PHE A 598 3.46 -12.89 12.40
C PHE A 598 4.32 -13.74 11.47
N ALA A 599 3.67 -14.50 10.59
CA ALA A 599 4.29 -15.23 9.51
C ALA A 599 3.54 -15.05 8.19
N LEU A 600 4.30 -15.09 7.10
CA LEU A 600 3.80 -15.37 5.76
C LEU A 600 4.00 -16.85 5.49
N LEU A 601 2.98 -17.50 4.95
CA LEU A 601 3.00 -18.91 4.62
C LEU A 601 3.29 -19.07 3.13
N GLY A 602 4.14 -20.04 2.79
CA GLY A 602 4.22 -20.62 1.47
C GLY A 602 3.24 -21.78 1.37
N TYR A 603 2.49 -21.86 0.29
CA TYR A 603 1.45 -22.86 0.09
C TYR A 603 1.94 -23.89 -0.94
N ASP A 604 2.41 -25.03 -0.45
CA ASP A 604 3.03 -26.09 -1.26
C ASP A 604 1.92 -27.08 -1.69
N GLY A 605 1.13 -26.71 -2.71
CA GLY A 605 0.00 -27.57 -3.10
C GLY A 605 -0.82 -27.20 -4.33
N GLN A 606 -0.49 -26.16 -5.10
CA GLN A 606 -1.14 -25.97 -6.39
C GLN A 606 -0.26 -26.55 -7.51
N PRO A 607 -0.79 -27.45 -8.37
CA PRO A 607 -0.10 -27.78 -9.60
C PRO A 607 0.07 -26.48 -10.38
N SER A 608 1.29 -26.22 -10.84
CA SER A 608 1.55 -25.33 -11.95
C SER A 608 0.79 -25.84 -13.17
N GLN A 609 -0.49 -25.48 -13.31
CA GLN A 609 -1.17 -25.58 -14.60
C GLN A 609 -0.65 -24.44 -15.48
N GLY A 610 0.44 -24.74 -16.15
CA GLY A 610 1.10 -23.85 -17.08
C GLY A 610 2.27 -24.57 -17.72
N ASP A 611 2.00 -25.75 -18.28
CA ASP A 611 2.77 -26.42 -19.35
C ASP A 611 2.00 -27.70 -19.74
N SER A 612 0.80 -27.54 -20.29
CA SER A 612 0.08 -28.60 -21.03
C SER A 612 -1.18 -28.04 -21.69
N PHE A 613 -0.99 -27.14 -22.65
CA PHE A 613 -1.81 -27.17 -23.86
C PHE A 613 -0.85 -27.39 -25.01
N GLY A 614 -0.72 -28.66 -25.37
CA GLY A 614 0.16 -29.11 -26.44
C GLY A 614 -0.40 -28.81 -27.83
N SER A 615 0.57 -28.74 -28.75
CA SER A 615 0.49 -29.06 -30.18
C SER A 615 -0.34 -28.15 -31.09
#